data_AF-A0A832D1N4-F1
#
_entry.id   AF-A0A832D1N4-F1
#
_cell.length_a   1.000
_cell.length_b   1.000
_cell.length_c   1.000
_cell.angle_alpha   90.00
_cell.angle_beta   90.00
_cell.angle_gamma   90.00
#
_symmetry.space_group_name_H-M   'P 1'
#
loop_
_entity.id
_entity.type
_entity.pdbx_description
1 polymer ?
#
loop_
_entity_poly.entity_id
_entity_poly.type
_entity_poly.pdbx_seq_one_letter_code
_entity_poly.pdbx_strand_id
1 'polypeptide(L)' 'MARVVLPTPIWAERSGTYTSFEGKHLKAERVLPLPSGVKLEEEVLKAIFQKT' A
#
# COMPACT_ATOMS: atom_id res chain seq x y z
N MET A 1 -14.30 15.78 -0.65
CA MET A 1 -13.49 15.43 0.54
C MET A 1 -13.91 14.06 1.04
N ALA A 2 -12.97 13.22 1.48
CA ALA A 2 -13.30 11.88 1.98
C ALA A 2 -14.06 11.96 3.31
N ARG A 3 -15.03 11.05 3.53
CA ARG A 3 -15.76 10.93 4.81
C ARG A 3 -15.08 9.98 5.80
N VAL A 4 -14.28 9.05 5.29
CA VAL A 4 -13.52 8.07 6.06
C VAL A 4 -12.11 8.06 5.49
N VAL A 5 -11.11 8.00 6.37
CA VAL A 5 -9.69 7.93 6.00
C VAL A 5 -9.12 6.66 6.60
N LEU A 6 -8.46 5.86 5.76
CA LEU A 6 -7.72 4.66 6.17
C LEU A 6 -6.26 4.91 5.86
N PRO A 7 -5.37 4.96 6.86
CA PRO A 7 -3.95 5.17 6.62
C PRO A 7 -3.36 3.95 5.92
N THR A 8 -2.52 4.19 4.93
CA THR A 8 -1.77 3.16 4.19
C THR A 8 -0.27 3.52 4.19
N PRO A 9 0.61 2.55 3.96
CA PRO A 9 2.05 2.75 4.00
C PRO A 9 2.52 3.64 2.85
N ILE A 10 3.61 4.36 3.06
CA ILE A 10 4.31 5.04 1.97
C ILE A 10 5.17 4.05 1.18
N TRP A 11 5.68 4.49 0.02
CA TRP A 11 6.48 3.65 -0.88
C TRP A 11 7.69 2.98 -0.20
N ALA A 12 8.31 3.63 0.79
CA ALA A 12 9.47 3.12 1.52
C ALA A 12 9.13 2.02 2.54
N GLU A 13 7.86 1.91 2.94
CA GLU A 13 7.36 1.00 3.98
C GLU A 13 6.73 -0.28 3.40
N ARG A 14 6.67 -0.40 2.06
CA ARG A 14 6.07 -1.53 1.35
C ARG A 14 6.97 -2.03 0.24
N SER A 15 6.85 -3.32 -0.08
CA SER A 15 7.37 -3.87 -1.33
C SER A 15 6.28 -3.86 -2.40
N GLY A 16 6.64 -3.72 -3.67
CA GLY A 16 5.66 -3.67 -4.75
C GLY A 16 6.27 -3.54 -6.13
N THR A 17 5.42 -3.33 -7.13
CA THR A 17 5.84 -3.07 -8.51
C THR A 17 5.35 -1.69 -8.92
N TYR A 18 6.25 -0.90 -9.51
CA TYR A 18 5.92 0.37 -10.14
C TYR A 18 6.21 0.29 -11.64
N THR A 19 5.42 0.98 -12.45
CA THR A 19 5.66 1.10 -13.89
C THR A 19 6.16 2.51 -14.18
N SER A 20 7.33 2.64 -14.79
CA SER A 20 7.89 3.94 -15.19
C SER A 20 7.13 4.52 -16.39
N PHE A 21 7.41 5.79 -16.73
CA PHE A 21 6.81 6.42 -17.91
C PHE A 21 7.21 5.75 -19.23
N GLU A 22 8.36 5.10 -19.27
CA GLU A 22 8.85 4.29 -20.40
C GLU A 22 8.25 2.87 -20.41
N GLY A 23 7.33 2.56 -19.49
CA GLY A 23 6.69 1.26 -19.37
C GLY A 23 7.54 0.20 -18.67
N LYS A 24 8.65 0.56 -18.03
CA LYS A 24 9.49 -0.42 -17.31
C LYS A 24 8.87 -0.79 -15.98
N HIS A 25 8.79 -2.10 -15.70
CA HIS A 25 8.40 -2.59 -14.38
C HIS A 25 9.60 -2.60 -13.44
N LEU A 26 9.46 -1.89 -12.33
CA LEU A 26 10.48 -1.74 -11.29
C LEU A 26 9.97 -2.39 -10.01
N LYS A 27 10.81 -3.22 -9.40
CA LYS A 27 10.56 -3.79 -8.08
C LYS A 27 10.96 -2.77 -7.03
N ALA A 28 10.03 -2.41 -6.16
CA ALA A 28 10.31 -1.68 -4.94
C ALA A 28 10.45 -2.67 -3.79
N GLU A 29 11.50 -2.50 -3.02
CA GLU A 29 11.71 -3.21 -1.77
C GLU A 29 11.41 -2.29 -0.59
N ARG A 30 10.86 -2.88 0.47
CA ARG A 30 10.66 -2.19 1.74
C ARG A 30 11.99 -1.86 2.39
N VAL A 31 12.19 -0.60 2.74
CA VAL A 31 13.41 -0.08 3.40
C VAL A 31 13.13 0.52 4.78
N LEU A 32 11.87 0.78 5.12
CA LEU A 32 11.42 1.21 6.44
C LEU A 32 10.44 0.19 7.04
N PRO A 33 10.40 0.03 8.38
CA PRO A 33 9.39 -0.78 9.03
C PRO A 33 8.00 -0.14 8.86
N LEU A 34 6.97 -0.98 8.87
CA LEU A 34 5.60 -0.50 8.82
C LEU A 34 5.23 0.18 10.15
N PRO A 35 4.63 1.38 10.15
CA PRO A 35 4.17 2.02 11.38
C PRO A 35 3.11 1.18 12.11
N SER A 36 3.11 1.24 13.44
CA SER A 36 2.14 0.52 14.26
C SER A 36 0.70 0.90 13.89
N GLY A 37 -0.15 -0.12 13.70
CA GLY A 37 -1.57 0.06 13.37
C GLY A 37 -1.87 0.40 11.91
N VAL A 38 -0.86 0.61 11.07
CA VAL A 38 -1.02 0.76 9.62
C VAL A 38 -1.03 -0.62 8.97
N LYS A 39 -1.90 -0.81 7.98
CA LYS A 39 -2.04 -2.06 7.22
C LYS A 39 -1.62 -1.83 5.77
N LEU A 40 -1.11 -2.85 5.10
CA LEU A 40 -0.90 -2.79 3.65
C LEU A 40 -2.24 -2.59 2.94
N GLU A 41 -2.22 -1.95 1.77
CA GLU A 41 -3.43 -1.67 0.98
C GLU A 41 -4.23 -2.94 0.68
N GLU A 42 -3.54 -4.04 0.36
CA GLU A 42 -4.18 -5.32 0.07
C GLU A 42 -4.92 -5.89 1.29
N GLU A 43 -4.37 -5.73 2.50
CA GLU A 43 -5.02 -6.16 3.75
C GLU A 43 -6.26 -5.33 4.03
N VAL A 44 -6.19 -4.01 3.81
CA VAL A 44 -7.33 -3.10 3.96
C VAL A 44 -8.45 -3.48 2.99
N LEU A 45 -8.13 -3.69 1.71
CA LEU A 45 -9.10 -4.07 0.70
C LEU A 45 -9.73 -5.43 1.02
N LYS A 46 -8.93 -6.45 1.36
CA LYS A 46 -9.45 -7.76 1.78
C LYS A 46 -10.41 -7.65 2.96
N ALA A 47 -10.06 -6.86 3.98
CA ALA A 47 -10.91 -6.69 5.16
C ALA A 47 -12.24 -5.98 4.86
N ILE A 48 -12.26 -5.06 3.88
CA ILE A 48 -13.48 -4.40 3.42
C ILE A 48 -14.35 -5.38 2.63
N PHE A 49 -13.76 -6.09 1.68
CA PHE A 49 -14.51 -7.01 0.81
C PHE A 49 -15.03 -8.25 1.54
N GLN A 50 -14.38 -8.70 2.61
CA GLN A 50 -14.87 -9.80 3.44
C GLN A 50 -16.03 -9.41 4.38
N LYS A 51 -16.26 -8.11 4.59
CA LYS A 51 -17.34 -7.59 5.45
C LYS A 51 -18.60 -7.21 4.69
N THR A 52 -18.62 -7.41 3.37
CA THR A 52 -19.80 -7.22 2.50
C THR A 52 -20.41 -8.58 2.22
#